data_AF-A0A2K3MP66-F1
#
_entry.id   AF-A0A2K3MP66-F1
#
_cell.length_a   1.000
_cell.length_b   1.000
_cell.length_c   1.000
_cell.angle_alpha   90.00
_cell.angle_beta   90.00
_cell.angle_gamma   90.00
#
_symmetry.space_group_name_H-M   'P 1'
#
loop_
_entity.id
_entity.type
_entity.pdbx_description
1 polymer ?
#
loop_
_entity_poly.entity_id
_entity_poly.type
_entity_poly.pdbx_seq_one_letter_code
_entity_poly.pdbx_strand_id
1 'polypeptide(L)'
;MENIDFTPNSHLAAIYYNQGNSNLFRINVDVTLVDLKNQLTELSCRLHGLDQRRVTEVVYRRPSVCSDGKLLLTKMKLHNDEDVISMMSIFSQFMTKGPIELDVNLVRSVEDILANMVAPGDGEVETINLADDF
;
A
#
# COMPACT_ATOMS: atom_id res chain seq x y z
N MET A 1 26.08 -6.40 3.41
CA MET A 1 26.04 -6.42 1.93
C MET A 1 24.77 -7.18 1.59
N GLU A 2 23.69 -6.48 1.28
CA GLU A 2 22.40 -7.13 1.01
C GLU A 2 22.50 -7.92 -0.30
N ASN A 3 22.28 -9.22 -0.19
CA ASN A 3 22.18 -10.14 -1.31
C ASN A 3 20.92 -9.74 -2.08
N ILE A 4 21.09 -9.09 -3.23
CA ILE A 4 19.99 -8.84 -4.15
C ILE A 4 19.73 -10.20 -4.81
N ASP A 5 18.99 -11.06 -4.12
CA ASP A 5 18.45 -12.28 -4.72
C ASP A 5 17.70 -11.87 -5.98
N PHE A 6 18.27 -12.21 -7.13
CA PHE A 6 17.65 -11.98 -8.42
C PHE A 6 16.43 -12.89 -8.49
N THR A 7 15.27 -12.36 -8.11
CA THR A 7 13.99 -13.02 -8.40
C THR A 7 13.70 -12.80 -9.89
N PRO A 8 13.79 -13.84 -10.74
CA PRO A 8 13.28 -13.72 -12.10
C PRO A 8 11.80 -13.31 -12.02
N ASN A 9 11.39 -12.36 -12.85
CA ASN A 9 10.01 -11.83 -12.96
C ASN A 9 9.59 -10.86 -11.85
N SER A 10 10.47 -9.92 -11.49
CA SER A 10 10.12 -8.74 -10.68
C SER A 10 10.35 -7.42 -11.41
N HIS A 11 9.46 -6.44 -11.19
CA HIS A 11 9.57 -5.08 -11.72
C HIS A 11 9.62 -4.03 -10.61
N LEU A 12 10.32 -2.92 -10.89
CA LEU A 12 10.35 -1.79 -9.98
C LEU A 12 8.97 -1.13 -9.96
N ALA A 13 8.43 -0.87 -8.77
CA ALA A 13 7.16 -0.23 -8.55
C ALA A 13 7.32 0.93 -7.55
N ALA A 14 6.68 2.06 -7.86
CA ALA A 14 6.46 3.16 -6.94
C ALA A 14 5.07 2.96 -6.30
N ILE A 15 5.06 2.72 -5.00
CA ILE A 15 3.86 2.40 -4.23
C ILE A 15 3.52 3.57 -3.31
N TYR A 16 2.31 4.10 -3.45
CA TYR A 16 1.77 5.21 -2.69
C TYR A 16 0.72 4.69 -1.71
N TYR A 17 1.14 4.41 -0.48
CA TYR A 17 0.22 3.95 0.57
C TYR A 17 -0.60 5.11 1.12
N ASN A 18 -1.93 4.97 1.14
CA ASN A 18 -2.89 5.95 1.67
C ASN A 18 -2.62 7.38 1.17
N GLN A 19 -2.27 7.53 -0.11
CA GLN A 19 -1.93 8.82 -0.77
C GLN A 19 -0.70 9.54 -0.19
N GLY A 20 0.14 8.84 0.57
CA GLY A 20 1.41 9.37 1.06
C GLY A 20 2.51 9.40 0.00
N ASN A 21 3.75 9.55 0.46
CA ASN A 21 4.93 9.51 -0.41
C ASN A 21 5.12 8.13 -1.05
N SER A 22 5.66 8.11 -2.27
CA SER A 22 6.02 6.84 -2.91
C SER A 22 7.19 6.18 -2.21
N ASN A 23 7.10 4.86 -2.10
CA ASN A 23 8.21 3.99 -1.75
C ASN A 23 8.52 3.10 -2.94
N LEU A 24 9.80 2.95 -3.27
CA LEU A 24 10.24 2.14 -4.40
C LEU A 24 10.54 0.70 -3.94
N PHE A 25 9.85 -0.25 -4.54
CA PHE A 25 10.04 -1.68 -4.27
C PHE A 25 10.12 -2.50 -5.54
N ARG A 26 10.64 -3.72 -5.44
CA ARG A 26 10.43 -4.75 -6.46
C ARG A 26 9.17 -5.54 -6.10
N ILE A 27 8.26 -5.66 -7.07
CA ILE A 27 7.07 -6.51 -6.98
C ILE A 27 7.17 -7.64 -7.99
N ASN A 28 6.58 -8.79 -7.68
CA ASN A 28 6.50 -9.91 -8.60
C ASN A 28 5.40 -9.63 -9.63
N VAL A 29 5.63 -9.97 -10.90
CA VAL A 29 4.71 -9.57 -11.98
C VAL A 29 3.86 -10.69 -12.56
N ASP A 30 4.20 -11.95 -12.30
CA ASP A 30 3.40 -13.11 -12.68
C ASP A 30 2.60 -13.61 -11.47
N VAL A 31 1.66 -12.80 -10.99
CA VAL A 31 0.92 -13.07 -9.74
C VAL A 31 -0.58 -12.80 -9.88
N THR A 32 -1.39 -13.46 -9.04
CA THR A 32 -2.82 -13.12 -8.91
C THR A 32 -3.00 -11.78 -8.18
N LEU A 33 -4.19 -11.19 -8.25
CA LEU A 33 -4.52 -9.99 -7.48
C LEU A 33 -4.39 -10.23 -5.97
N VAL A 34 -4.75 -11.42 -5.50
CA VAL A 34 -4.61 -11.79 -4.08
C VAL A 34 -3.14 -11.80 -3.68
N ASP A 35 -2.29 -12.44 -4.48
CA ASP A 35 -0.85 -12.49 -4.24
C ASP A 35 -0.21 -11.11 -4.27
N LEU A 36 -0.63 -10.26 -5.23
CA LEU A 36 -0.19 -8.86 -5.29
C LEU A 36 -0.57 -8.10 -4.01
N LYS A 37 -1.83 -8.22 -3.54
CA LYS A 37 -2.26 -7.57 -2.29
C LYS A 37 -1.51 -8.07 -1.06
N ASN A 38 -1.21 -9.36 -1.00
CA ASN A 38 -0.43 -9.95 0.09
C ASN A 38 1.01 -9.40 0.08
N GLN A 39 1.64 -9.35 -1.10
CA GLN A 39 2.97 -8.77 -1.26
C GLN A 39 3.00 -7.28 -0.87
N LEU A 40 2.02 -6.49 -1.30
CA LEU A 40 1.90 -5.08 -0.93
C LEU A 40 1.65 -4.88 0.58
N THR A 41 0.94 -5.81 1.23
CA THR A 41 0.73 -5.79 2.68
C THR A 41 2.06 -6.09 3.41
N GLU A 42 2.80 -7.10 2.97
CA GLU A 42 4.11 -7.43 3.53
C GLU A 42 5.11 -6.27 3.41
N LEU A 43 5.16 -5.61 2.25
CA LEU A 43 5.99 -4.43 2.03
C LEU A 43 5.61 -3.28 2.96
N SER A 44 4.31 -3.06 3.23
CA SER A 44 3.85 -2.08 4.20
C SER A 44 4.30 -2.41 5.61
N CYS A 45 4.19 -3.68 6.04
CA CYS A 45 4.67 -4.11 7.35
C CYS A 45 6.18 -3.88 7.51
N ARG A 46 6.97 -4.11 6.45
CA ARG A 46 8.41 -3.84 6.48
C ARG A 46 8.73 -2.35 6.66
N LEU A 47 7.90 -1.45 6.12
CA LEU A 47 8.07 0.00 6.27
C LEU A 47 7.62 0.52 7.63
N HIS A 48 6.51 0.01 8.14
CA HIS A 48 5.79 0.60 9.27
C HIS A 48 5.78 -0.27 10.53
N GLY A 49 6.46 -1.42 10.51
CA GLY A 49 6.51 -2.38 11.62
C GLY A 49 5.31 -3.32 11.63
N LEU A 50 4.87 -3.72 12.83
CA LEU A 50 3.69 -4.59 13.03
C LEU A 50 2.37 -3.86 12.75
N ASP A 51 2.25 -3.18 11.60
CA ASP A 51 0.99 -2.56 11.19
C ASP A 51 0.06 -3.65 10.65
N GLN A 52 -0.99 -3.98 11.40
CA GLN A 52 -2.01 -4.98 11.04
C GLN A 52 -2.96 -4.50 9.92
N ARG A 53 -2.60 -3.43 9.21
CA ARG A 53 -3.40 -2.95 8.09
C ARG A 53 -3.29 -3.91 6.91
N ARG A 54 -4.40 -4.12 6.23
CA ARG A 54 -4.50 -4.96 5.03
C ARG A 54 -4.84 -4.11 3.83
N VAL A 55 -4.29 -4.48 2.68
CA VAL A 55 -4.60 -3.84 1.41
C VAL A 55 -6.03 -4.19 1.00
N THR A 56 -6.89 -3.18 0.87
CA THR A 56 -8.26 -3.36 0.37
C THR A 56 -8.37 -3.05 -1.10
N GLU A 57 -7.64 -2.04 -1.55
CA GLU A 57 -7.72 -1.51 -2.90
C GLU A 57 -6.33 -1.23 -3.46
N VAL A 58 -6.16 -1.59 -4.73
CA VAL A 58 -4.98 -1.30 -5.54
C VAL A 58 -5.45 -0.60 -6.80
N VAL A 59 -4.87 0.56 -7.07
CA VAL A 59 -5.16 1.35 -8.26
C VAL A 59 -3.86 1.56 -9.02
N TYR A 60 -3.83 1.07 -10.25
CA TYR A 60 -2.75 1.30 -11.17
C TYR A 60 -2.87 2.71 -11.78
N ARG A 61 -1.80 3.49 -11.72
CA ARG A 61 -1.69 4.74 -12.48
C ARG A 61 -1.23 4.40 -13.90
N ARG A 62 -2.21 4.10 -14.72
CA ARG A 62 -2.09 3.64 -16.10
C ARG A 62 -1.62 4.75 -17.05
N PRO A 63 -0.46 4.59 -17.71
CA PRO A 63 -0.04 5.46 -18.79
C PRO A 63 -1.04 5.48 -19.95
N SER A 64 -1.30 6.66 -20.49
CA SER A 64 -2.15 6.88 -21.65
C SER A 64 -1.60 8.05 -22.45
N VAL A 65 -1.66 7.97 -23.79
CA VAL A 65 -1.19 9.03 -24.68
C VAL A 65 -2.40 9.84 -25.15
N CYS A 66 -2.36 11.15 -24.92
CA CYS A 66 -3.36 12.08 -25.42
C CYS A 66 -3.22 12.30 -26.93
N SER A 67 -4.27 12.83 -27.54
CA SER A 67 -4.25 13.23 -28.96
C SER A 67 -3.20 14.31 -29.26
N ASP A 68 -2.76 15.09 -28.27
CA ASP A 68 -1.67 16.06 -28.38
C ASP A 68 -0.27 15.45 -28.16
N GLY A 69 -0.17 14.12 -28.02
CA GLY A 69 1.08 13.39 -27.85
C GLY A 69 1.64 13.38 -26.42
N LYS A 70 0.97 14.00 -25.44
CA LYS A 70 1.42 13.98 -24.04
C LYS A 70 1.06 12.67 -23.34
N LEU A 71 1.94 12.24 -22.43
CA LEU A 71 1.69 11.12 -21.54
C LEU A 71 0.89 11.59 -20.32
N LEU A 72 -0.25 10.96 -20.08
CA LEU A 72 -1.04 11.10 -18.86
C LEU A 72 -1.04 9.81 -18.07
N LEU A 73 -1.23 9.93 -16.76
CA LEU A 73 -1.51 8.81 -15.88
C LEU A 73 -2.99 8.83 -15.51
N THR A 74 -3.70 7.80 -15.95
CA THR A 74 -5.12 7.57 -15.64
C THR A 74 -5.23 6.54 -14.53
N LYS A 75 -6.23 6.65 -13.65
CA LYS A 75 -6.42 5.67 -12.56
C LYS A 75 -7.22 4.47 -13.05
N MET A 76 -6.68 3.27 -12.86
CA MET A 76 -7.32 1.99 -13.16
C MET A 76 -7.34 1.13 -11.89
N LYS A 77 -8.54 0.91 -11.34
CA LYS A 77 -8.71 0.04 -10.17
C LYS A 77 -8.62 -1.43 -10.58
N LEU A 78 -7.85 -2.23 -9.84
CA LEU A 78 -7.68 -3.66 -10.08
C LEU A 78 -8.73 -4.44 -9.27
N HIS A 79 -9.66 -5.10 -9.95
CA HIS A 79 -10.75 -5.85 -9.34
C HIS A 79 -10.54 -7.36 -9.38
N ASN A 80 -9.81 -7.86 -10.37
CA ASN A 80 -9.59 -9.28 -10.59
C ASN A 80 -8.21 -9.55 -11.21
N ASP A 81 -7.92 -10.82 -11.49
CA ASP A 81 -6.64 -11.24 -12.06
C ASP A 81 -6.46 -10.77 -13.52
N GLU A 82 -7.56 -10.64 -14.28
CA GLU A 82 -7.52 -10.11 -15.67
C GLU A 82 -7.08 -8.65 -15.70
N ASP A 83 -7.46 -7.85 -14.69
CA ASP A 83 -6.99 -6.47 -14.54
C ASP A 83 -5.49 -6.42 -14.26
N VAL A 84 -4.95 -7.36 -13.47
CA VAL A 84 -3.50 -7.47 -13.20
C VAL A 84 -2.74 -7.84 -14.48
N ILE A 85 -3.26 -8.82 -15.24
CA ILE A 85 -2.69 -9.20 -16.55
C ILE A 85 -2.72 -8.00 -17.51
N SER A 86 -3.83 -7.26 -17.53
CA SER A 86 -3.99 -6.06 -18.35
C SER A 86 -3.00 -4.97 -17.94
N MET A 87 -2.81 -4.74 -16.63
CA MET A 87 -1.81 -3.81 -16.10
C MET A 87 -0.40 -4.16 -16.61
N MET A 88 0.01 -5.42 -16.55
CA MET A 88 1.33 -5.85 -17.04
C MET A 88 1.47 -5.71 -18.55
N SER A 89 0.41 -6.04 -19.29
CA SER A 89 0.37 -5.87 -20.74
C SER A 89 0.52 -4.41 -21.13
N ILE A 90 -0.17 -3.49 -20.44
CA ILE A 90 -0.05 -2.05 -20.67
C ILE A 90 1.36 -1.59 -20.30
N PHE A 91 1.86 -1.95 -19.12
CA PHE A 91 3.19 -1.56 -18.68
C PHE A 91 4.27 -1.97 -19.70
N SER A 92 4.23 -3.21 -20.19
CA SER A 92 5.18 -3.70 -21.21
C SER A 92 5.14 -2.93 -22.54
N GLN A 93 3.98 -2.40 -22.94
CA GLN A 93 3.86 -1.55 -24.13
C GLN A 93 4.47 -0.15 -23.95
N PHE A 94 4.43 0.37 -22.72
CA PHE A 94 4.93 1.71 -22.40
C PHE A 94 6.32 1.71 -21.73
N MET A 95 6.99 0.54 -21.67
CA MET A 95 8.25 0.24 -20.96
C MET A 95 9.48 0.95 -21.55
N THR A 96 9.52 2.28 -21.48
CA THR A 96 10.72 3.05 -21.85
C THR A 96 11.31 3.87 -20.71
N LYS A 97 10.55 4.29 -19.67
CA LYS A 97 11.05 5.32 -18.71
C LYS A 97 10.43 5.36 -17.30
N GLY A 98 10.16 4.24 -16.61
CA GLY A 98 9.77 4.36 -15.19
C GLY A 98 9.28 3.09 -14.49
N PRO A 99 9.09 3.16 -13.16
CA PRO A 99 8.48 2.07 -12.38
C PRO A 99 6.98 1.94 -12.66
N ILE A 100 6.41 0.80 -12.28
CA ILE A 100 4.95 0.63 -12.18
C ILE A 100 4.44 1.53 -11.05
N GLU A 101 3.44 2.37 -11.31
CA GLU A 101 2.88 3.26 -10.28
C GLU A 101 1.56 2.72 -9.70
N LEU A 102 1.54 2.49 -8.38
CA LEU A 102 0.40 1.91 -7.66
C LEU A 102 -0.04 2.81 -6.50
N ASP A 103 -1.30 3.24 -6.50
CA ASP A 103 -1.98 3.79 -5.33
C ASP A 103 -2.58 2.63 -4.52
N VAL A 104 -2.28 2.55 -3.22
CA VAL A 104 -2.68 1.44 -2.36
C VAL A 104 -3.39 1.96 -1.11
N ASN A 105 -4.60 1.47 -0.86
CA ASN A 105 -5.34 1.78 0.36
C ASN A 105 -5.20 0.65 1.38
N LEU A 106 -4.83 1.02 2.59
CA LEU A 106 -4.58 0.16 3.74
C LEU A 106 -5.58 0.50 4.85
N VAL A 107 -6.32 -0.50 5.31
CA VAL A 107 -7.26 -0.33 6.44
C VAL A 107 -7.01 -1.41 7.49
N ARG A 108 -7.35 -1.11 8.74
CA ARG A 108 -7.42 -2.14 9.81
C ARG A 108 -8.83 -2.71 9.87
N SER A 109 -8.94 -3.98 10.23
CA SER A 109 -10.22 -4.54 10.61
C SER A 109 -10.69 -3.95 11.95
N VAL A 110 -11.99 -4.05 12.24
CA VAL A 110 -12.53 -3.60 13.53
C VAL A 110 -11.93 -4.45 14.65
N GLU A 111 -11.76 -5.75 14.40
CA GLU A 111 -11.19 -6.72 15.31
C GLU A 111 -9.73 -6.36 15.66
N ASP A 112 -8.91 -6.03 14.66
CA ASP A 112 -7.52 -5.60 14.86
C ASP A 112 -7.47 -4.27 15.63
N ILE A 113 -8.41 -3.35 15.38
CA ILE A 113 -8.49 -2.10 16.15
C ILE A 113 -8.79 -2.41 17.62
N LEU A 114 -9.81 -3.23 17.89
CA LEU A 114 -10.22 -3.60 19.25
C LEU A 114 -9.10 -4.35 19.99
N ALA A 115 -8.38 -5.25 19.32
CA ALA A 115 -7.27 -6.01 19.91
C ALA A 115 -6.09 -5.13 20.35
N ASN A 116 -5.92 -3.96 19.73
CA ASN A 116 -4.87 -3.00 20.08
C ASN A 116 -5.34 -1.91 21.06
N MET A 117 -6.61 -1.89 21.47
CA MET A 117 -7.09 -0.93 22.46
C MET A 117 -6.59 -1.33 23.85
N VAL A 118 -5.90 -0.39 24.52
CA VAL A 118 -5.60 -0.52 25.94
C VAL A 118 -6.84 -0.07 26.71
N ALA A 119 -7.35 -0.93 27.59
CA ALA A 119 -8.45 -0.57 28.46
C ALA A 119 -8.03 0.63 29.33
N PRO A 120 -8.91 1.63 29.55
CA PRO A 120 -8.63 2.65 30.56
C PRO A 120 -8.39 1.93 31.89
N GLY A 121 -7.23 2.14 32.48
CA GLY A 121 -6.94 1.61 33.80
C GLY A 121 -7.96 2.14 34.80
N ASP A 122 -8.28 1.33 35.79
CA ASP A 122 -9.04 1.62 37.00
C ASP A 122 -8.27 2.59 37.92
N GLY A 123 -7.75 3.67 37.31
CA GLY A 123 -7.09 4.75 38.02
C GLY A 123 -8.04 5.27 39.08
N GLU A 124 -7.65 5.11 40.35
CA GLU A 124 -8.28 5.81 41.45
C GLU A 124 -8.35 7.28 41.07
N VAL A 125 -9.58 7.78 40.97
CA VAL A 125 -9.85 9.20 40.82
C VAL A 125 -9.33 9.84 42.10
N GLU A 126 -8.11 10.37 42.08
CA GLU A 126 -7.65 11.31 43.10
C GLU A 126 -8.59 12.52 43.03
N THR A 127 -9.58 12.52 43.90
CA THR A 127 -10.41 13.70 44.16
C THR A 127 -9.51 14.77 44.75
N ILE A 128 -9.07 15.69 43.90
CA ILE A 128 -8.38 16.91 44.32
C ILE A 128 -9.40 17.78 45.06
N ASN A 129 -9.33 17.78 46.40
CA ASN A 129 -10.12 18.70 47.22
C ASN A 129 -9.56 20.12 47.07
N LEU A 130 -10.26 20.96 46.31
CA LEU A 130 -9.97 22.38 46.14
C LEU A 130 -10.31 23.23 47.38
N ALA A 131 -10.58 22.60 48.52
CA ALA A 131 -11.00 23.27 49.75
C ALA A 131 -9.84 23.70 50.66
N ASP A 132 -8.60 23.30 50.36
CA ASP A 132 -7.43 23.59 51.20
C ASP A 132 -6.70 24.90 50.79
N ASP A 133 -7.21 25.64 49.79
CA ASP A 133 -6.60 26.86 49.24
C ASP A 133 -7.34 28.19 49.57
N PHE A 134 -8.27 28.20 50.53
CA PHE A 134 -8.93 29.44 50.99
C PHE A 134 -9.08 29.54 52.52
#